data_AF-A0A6M8B9F5-F1
#
_entry.id   AF-A0A6M8B9F5-F1
#
_cell.length_a   1.000
_cell.length_b   1.000
_cell.length_c   1.000
_cell.angle_alpha   90.00
_cell.angle_beta   90.00
_cell.angle_gamma   90.00
#
_symmetry.space_group_name_H-M   'P 1'
#
loop_
_entity.id
_entity.type
_entity.pdbx_description
1 polymer ?
#
loop_
_entity_poly.entity_id
_entity_poly.type
_entity_poly.pdbx_seq_one_letter_code
_entity_poly.pdbx_strand_id
1 'polypeptide(L)'
;MLRPILLALFSAVFGVLLCLGGYRFFMVMLPVWSFFAGLWLGAKAVFLLLGGGFLATTTGLTVGLVLGILLAIFCWQFYEVGVALMGGATGALFGSSIMAILGFQQGTLPALVALGSGLVLGVLTYVRNWQKYIVMLLSAQGGANALVLSLLLLNGRVSIEDLKNAGNTLLPIFRDSWFWLLLWSGLAIAGFLYQLRRYRSVEFAKQEFVRFWM
;
A
#
# COMPACT_ATOMS: atom_id res chain seq x y z
N MET A 1 -22.70 -18.02 -4.73
CA MET A 1 -22.91 -16.58 -5.00
C MET A 1 -22.71 -15.66 -3.80
N LEU A 2 -22.91 -16.12 -2.55
CA LEU A 2 -22.69 -15.27 -1.36
C LEU A 2 -21.23 -14.80 -1.18
N ARG A 3 -20.23 -15.65 -1.45
CA ARG A 3 -18.81 -15.32 -1.22
C ARG A 3 -18.30 -14.13 -2.07
N PRO A 4 -18.52 -14.08 -3.40
CA PRO A 4 -18.15 -12.91 -4.21
C PRO A 4 -18.85 -11.62 -3.78
N ILE A 5 -20.12 -11.70 -3.40
CA ILE A 5 -20.91 -10.53 -2.96
C ILE A 5 -20.34 -9.95 -1.67
N LEU A 6 -20.03 -10.81 -0.68
CA LEU A 6 -19.42 -10.36 0.58
C LEU A 6 -18.05 -9.72 0.36
N LEU A 7 -17.21 -10.32 -0.49
CA LEU A 7 -15.89 -9.77 -0.82
C LEU A 7 -16.00 -8.45 -1.58
N ALA A 8 -16.92 -8.34 -2.52
CA ALA A 8 -17.20 -7.09 -3.22
C ALA A 8 -17.69 -6.01 -2.24
N LEU A 9 -18.66 -6.32 -1.38
CA LEU A 9 -19.17 -5.36 -0.40
C LEU A 9 -18.06 -4.89 0.55
N PHE A 10 -17.24 -5.82 1.05
CA PHE A 10 -16.08 -5.49 1.89
C PHE A 10 -15.10 -4.59 1.13
N SER A 11 -14.75 -4.95 -0.10
CA SER A 11 -13.85 -4.18 -0.96
C SER A 11 -14.41 -2.79 -1.29
N ALA A 12 -15.73 -2.66 -1.46
CA ALA A 12 -16.41 -1.39 -1.69
C ALA A 12 -16.31 -0.50 -0.44
N VAL A 13 -16.70 -1.01 0.73
CA VAL A 13 -16.67 -0.25 1.99
C VAL A 13 -15.25 0.16 2.32
N PHE A 14 -14.31 -0.78 2.27
CA PHE A 14 -12.89 -0.52 2.50
C PHE A 14 -12.32 0.47 1.48
N GLY A 15 -12.73 0.35 0.21
CA GLY A 15 -12.34 1.25 -0.87
C GLY A 15 -12.82 2.68 -0.65
N VAL A 16 -14.07 2.88 -0.23
CA VAL A 16 -14.59 4.22 0.11
C VAL A 16 -13.82 4.81 1.29
N LEU A 17 -13.61 4.02 2.35
CA LEU A 17 -12.88 4.45 3.55
C LEU A 17 -11.45 4.88 3.22
N LEU A 18 -10.73 4.11 2.40
CA LEU A 18 -9.39 4.48 1.97
C LEU A 18 -9.37 5.65 0.99
N CYS A 19 -10.31 5.72 0.06
CA CYS A 19 -10.32 6.73 -0.98
C CYS A 19 -10.62 8.13 -0.40
N LEU A 20 -11.54 8.22 0.56
CA LEU A 20 -12.00 9.50 1.13
C LEU A 20 -11.44 9.77 2.53
N GLY A 21 -11.28 8.75 3.35
CA GLY A 21 -10.78 8.82 4.74
C GLY A 21 -9.31 8.40 4.89
N GLY A 22 -8.61 8.20 3.76
CA GLY A 22 -7.29 7.63 3.66
C GLY A 22 -6.28 8.19 4.66
N TYR A 23 -6.11 9.51 4.72
CA TYR A 23 -5.14 10.16 5.60
C TYR A 23 -5.27 9.75 7.08
N ARG A 24 -6.48 9.86 7.65
CA ARG A 24 -6.73 9.50 9.05
C ARG A 24 -6.57 8.00 9.26
N PHE A 25 -7.15 7.21 8.37
CA PHE A 25 -7.10 5.75 8.48
C PHE A 25 -5.67 5.24 8.36
N PHE A 26 -4.87 5.84 7.50
CA PHE A 26 -3.48 5.49 7.28
C PHE A 26 -2.62 5.74 8.52
N MET A 27 -2.83 6.86 9.23
CA MET A 27 -2.14 7.13 10.49
C MET A 27 -2.44 6.07 11.55
N VAL A 28 -3.70 5.65 11.69
CA VAL A 28 -4.07 4.59 12.65
C VAL A 28 -3.57 3.21 12.18
N MET A 29 -3.60 2.95 10.88
CA MET A 29 -3.17 1.65 10.33
C MET A 29 -1.66 1.48 10.27
N LEU A 30 -0.86 2.55 10.31
CA LEU A 30 0.60 2.47 10.16
C LEU A 30 1.25 1.48 11.13
N PRO A 31 1.02 1.55 12.46
CA PRO A 31 1.55 0.55 13.39
C PRO A 31 1.03 -0.86 13.15
N VAL A 32 -0.24 -0.97 12.72
CA VAL A 32 -0.88 -2.26 12.40
C VAL A 32 -0.21 -2.89 11.17
N TRP A 33 0.05 -2.12 10.13
CA TRP A 33 0.80 -2.57 8.97
C TRP A 33 2.24 -2.92 9.31
N SER A 34 2.90 -2.13 10.16
CA SER A 34 4.24 -2.44 10.66
C SER A 34 4.27 -3.75 11.46
N PHE A 35 3.23 -4.04 12.24
CA PHE A 35 3.07 -5.32 12.92
C PHE A 35 3.02 -6.49 11.93
N PHE A 36 2.14 -6.42 10.93
CA PHE A 36 2.04 -7.48 9.93
C PHE A 36 3.28 -7.60 9.06
N ALA A 37 3.95 -6.49 8.75
CA ALA A 37 5.22 -6.50 8.04
C ALA A 37 6.32 -7.20 8.86
N GLY A 38 6.41 -6.92 10.18
CA GLY A 38 7.34 -7.60 11.07
C GLY A 38 7.02 -9.08 11.28
N LEU A 39 5.73 -9.43 11.37
CA LEU A 39 5.25 -10.82 11.41
C LEU A 39 5.69 -11.58 10.15
N TRP A 40 5.44 -11.00 8.98
CA TRP A 40 5.81 -11.59 7.70
C TRP A 40 7.32 -11.72 7.57
N LEU A 41 8.07 -10.66 7.89
CA LEU A 41 9.54 -10.65 7.85
C LEU A 41 10.14 -11.72 8.77
N GLY A 42 9.69 -11.77 10.03
CA GLY A 42 10.20 -12.72 11.01
C GLY A 42 9.88 -14.17 10.67
N ALA A 43 8.63 -14.45 10.27
CA ALA A 43 8.24 -15.78 9.84
C ALA A 43 8.98 -16.21 8.56
N LYS A 44 9.20 -15.29 7.61
CA LYS A 44 9.95 -15.56 6.39
C LYS A 44 11.44 -15.75 6.65
N ALA A 45 12.03 -15.01 7.58
CA ALA A 45 13.42 -15.20 7.99
C ALA A 45 13.63 -16.59 8.59
N VAL A 46 12.75 -17.04 9.50
CA VAL A 46 12.78 -18.40 10.05
C VAL A 46 12.62 -19.45 8.96
N PHE A 47 11.68 -19.26 8.03
CA PHE A 47 11.50 -20.16 6.89
C PHE A 47 12.77 -20.30 6.04
N LEU A 48 13.45 -19.18 5.74
CA LEU A 48 14.67 -19.17 4.93
C LEU A 48 15.88 -19.78 5.65
N LEU A 49 15.98 -19.59 6.98
CA LEU A 49 17.15 -19.99 7.76
C LEU A 49 17.05 -21.42 8.32
N LEU A 50 15.86 -21.80 8.80
CA LEU A 50 15.63 -23.06 9.52
C LEU A 50 14.81 -24.07 8.71
N GLY A 51 14.28 -23.68 7.55
CA GLY A 51 13.35 -24.49 6.77
C GLY A 51 11.98 -24.64 7.44
N GLY A 52 11.10 -25.44 6.83
CA GLY A 52 9.70 -25.67 7.27
C GLY A 52 8.66 -24.95 6.42
N GLY A 53 7.44 -24.76 6.93
CA GLY A 53 6.37 -24.00 6.27
C GLY A 53 6.23 -22.57 6.79
N PHE A 54 5.87 -21.62 5.93
CA PHE A 54 5.59 -20.23 6.34
C PHE A 54 4.43 -20.20 7.35
N LEU A 55 4.66 -19.62 8.53
CA LEU A 55 3.72 -19.63 9.67
C LEU A 55 3.28 -21.03 10.15
N ALA A 56 3.96 -22.09 9.72
CA ALA A 56 3.63 -23.46 10.12
C ALA A 56 4.38 -23.91 11.39
N THR A 57 5.48 -23.23 11.73
CA THR A 57 6.33 -23.58 12.88
C THR A 57 6.08 -22.62 14.04
N THR A 58 6.10 -23.16 15.26
CA THR A 58 6.01 -22.36 16.49
C THR A 58 7.12 -21.31 16.54
N THR A 59 8.33 -21.67 16.10
CA THR A 59 9.47 -20.74 16.02
C THR A 59 9.21 -19.58 15.06
N GLY A 60 8.66 -19.86 13.87
CA GLY A 60 8.33 -18.83 12.88
C GLY A 60 7.26 -17.87 13.38
N LEU A 61 6.24 -18.39 14.07
CA LEU A 61 5.21 -17.57 14.71
C LEU A 61 5.78 -16.71 15.84
N THR A 62 6.56 -17.27 16.75
CA THR A 62 7.14 -16.52 17.88
C THR A 62 8.06 -15.40 17.38
N VAL A 63 9.00 -15.71 16.47
CA VAL A 63 9.92 -14.72 15.92
C VAL A 63 9.17 -13.64 15.13
N GLY A 64 8.19 -14.05 14.33
CA GLY A 64 7.32 -13.11 13.62
C GLY A 64 6.54 -12.19 14.56
N LEU A 65 5.90 -12.72 15.60
CA LEU A 65 5.14 -11.91 16.57
C LEU A 65 6.04 -10.91 17.30
N VAL A 66 7.20 -11.35 17.77
CA VAL A 66 8.17 -10.46 18.45
C VAL A 66 8.62 -9.34 17.51
N LEU A 67 9.02 -9.68 16.27
CA LEU A 67 9.41 -8.67 15.28
C LEU A 67 8.24 -7.75 14.90
N GLY A 68 7.03 -8.27 14.78
CA GLY A 68 5.82 -7.49 14.54
C GLY A 68 5.59 -6.45 15.64
N ILE A 69 5.62 -6.86 16.90
CA ILE A 69 5.43 -5.94 18.03
C ILE A 69 6.54 -4.88 18.05
N LEU A 70 7.80 -5.29 17.88
CA LEU A 70 8.93 -4.37 17.82
C LEU A 70 8.75 -3.32 16.71
N LEU A 71 8.42 -3.75 15.49
CA LEU A 71 8.20 -2.85 14.35
C LEU A 71 6.99 -1.93 14.57
N ALA A 72 5.92 -2.40 15.20
CA ALA A 72 4.77 -1.58 15.55
C ALA A 72 5.14 -0.47 16.56
N ILE A 73 5.94 -0.80 17.57
CA ILE A 73 6.46 0.17 18.55
C ILE A 73 7.41 1.16 17.87
N PHE A 74 8.33 0.68 17.03
CA PHE A 74 9.24 1.54 16.28
C PHE A 74 8.50 2.50 15.34
N CYS A 75 7.40 2.05 14.73
CA CYS A 75 6.56 2.91 13.91
C CYS A 75 6.05 4.14 14.69
N TRP A 76 5.67 3.97 15.96
CA TRP A 76 5.24 5.08 16.80
C TRP A 76 6.33 6.14 17.00
N GLN A 77 7.58 5.70 17.15
CA GLN A 77 8.71 6.60 17.42
C GLN A 77 9.30 7.21 16.15
N PHE A 78 9.29 6.48 15.03
CA PHE A 78 9.93 6.85 13.77
C PHE A 78 8.93 6.98 12.62
N TYR A 79 7.70 7.42 12.90
CA TYR A 79 6.61 7.50 11.92
C TYR A 79 7.00 8.31 10.67
N GLU A 80 7.78 9.38 10.82
CA GLU A 80 8.27 10.21 9.71
C GLU A 80 9.22 9.43 8.79
N VAL A 81 10.11 8.62 9.37
CA VAL A 81 11.03 7.76 8.63
C VAL A 81 10.25 6.66 7.91
N GLY A 82 9.23 6.09 8.56
CA GLY A 82 8.35 5.10 7.93
C GLY A 82 7.67 5.64 6.67
N VAL A 83 7.10 6.84 6.73
CA VAL A 83 6.48 7.47 5.54
C VAL A 83 7.52 7.90 4.51
N ALA A 84 8.72 8.32 4.93
CA ALA A 84 9.82 8.58 3.99
C ALA A 84 10.25 7.32 3.23
N LEU A 85 10.35 6.18 3.90
CA LEU A 85 10.63 4.88 3.27
C LEU A 85 9.51 4.48 2.30
N MET A 86 8.25 4.77 2.63
CA MET A 86 7.14 4.59 1.68
C MET A 86 7.26 5.50 0.46
N GLY A 87 7.63 6.77 0.66
CA GLY A 87 7.98 7.68 -0.43
C GLY A 87 9.09 7.09 -1.30
N GLY A 88 10.10 6.47 -0.69
CA GLY A 88 11.18 5.80 -1.42
C GLY A 88 10.73 4.56 -2.18
N ALA A 89 9.92 3.69 -1.57
CA ALA A 89 9.34 2.53 -2.26
C ALA A 89 8.47 2.96 -3.45
N THR A 90 7.68 4.02 -3.27
CA THR A 90 6.87 4.63 -4.34
C THR A 90 7.76 5.17 -5.45
N GLY A 91 8.85 5.86 -5.10
CA GLY A 91 9.81 6.38 -6.06
C GLY A 91 10.47 5.28 -6.88
N ALA A 92 10.87 4.19 -6.23
CA ALA A 92 11.45 3.03 -6.90
C ALA A 92 10.44 2.36 -7.86
N LEU A 93 9.18 2.24 -7.46
CA LEU A 93 8.12 1.75 -8.34
C LEU A 93 7.94 2.67 -9.56
N PHE A 94 7.95 3.99 -9.39
CA PHE A 94 7.91 4.93 -10.51
C PHE A 94 9.12 4.79 -11.44
N GLY A 95 10.34 4.76 -10.90
CA GLY A 95 11.54 4.58 -11.72
C GLY A 95 11.55 3.26 -12.48
N SER A 96 11.19 2.16 -11.81
CA SER A 96 11.05 0.86 -12.47
C SER A 96 9.96 0.84 -13.54
N SER A 97 8.85 1.55 -13.33
CA SER A 97 7.76 1.65 -14.30
C SER A 97 8.16 2.41 -15.56
N ILE A 98 8.92 3.51 -15.41
CA ILE A 98 9.48 4.26 -16.55
C ILE A 98 10.42 3.36 -17.36
N MET A 99 11.32 2.64 -16.68
CA MET A 99 12.24 1.72 -17.34
C MET A 99 11.52 0.58 -18.05
N ALA A 100 10.44 0.06 -17.47
CA ALA A 100 9.62 -0.96 -18.09
C ALA A 100 8.93 -0.46 -19.38
N ILE A 101 8.47 0.80 -19.40
CA ILE A 101 7.90 1.43 -20.61
C ILE A 101 8.97 1.58 -21.70
N LEU A 102 10.21 1.87 -21.32
CA LEU A 102 11.35 1.93 -22.24
C LEU A 102 11.84 0.53 -22.71
N GLY A 103 11.21 -0.55 -22.26
CA GLY A 103 11.54 -1.93 -22.65
C GLY A 103 12.52 -2.64 -21.71
N PHE A 104 13.00 -1.99 -20.65
CA PHE A 104 13.95 -2.56 -19.69
C PHE A 104 13.21 -3.17 -18.49
N GLN A 105 12.97 -4.49 -18.52
CA GLN A 105 12.21 -5.17 -17.46
C GLN A 105 13.08 -5.76 -16.34
N GLN A 106 14.30 -6.22 -16.66
CA GLN A 106 15.20 -6.91 -15.74
C GLN A 106 16.64 -6.46 -16.02
N GLY A 107 17.47 -6.42 -14.98
CA GLY A 107 18.89 -6.13 -15.08
C GLY A 107 19.36 -4.97 -14.19
N THR A 108 20.67 -4.72 -14.22
CA THR A 108 21.32 -3.77 -13.30
C THR A 108 20.88 -2.32 -13.55
N LEU A 109 20.68 -1.92 -14.81
CA LEU A 109 20.27 -0.55 -15.14
C LEU A 109 18.88 -0.19 -14.58
N PRO A 110 17.79 -0.93 -14.86
CA PRO A 110 16.49 -0.65 -14.24
C PRO A 110 16.52 -0.75 -12.71
N ALA A 111 17.34 -1.63 -12.13
CA ALA A 111 17.54 -1.69 -10.68
C ALA A 111 18.20 -0.41 -10.12
N LEU A 112 19.24 0.12 -10.77
CA LEU A 112 19.89 1.36 -10.37
C LEU A 112 18.96 2.58 -10.51
N VAL A 113 18.14 2.62 -11.56
CA VAL A 113 17.15 3.70 -11.75
C VAL A 113 16.05 3.62 -10.70
N ALA A 114 15.56 2.42 -10.37
CA ALA A 114 14.61 2.21 -9.28
C ALA A 114 15.21 2.64 -7.93
N LEU A 115 16.45 2.23 -7.63
CA LEU A 115 17.13 2.65 -6.40
C LEU A 115 17.35 4.17 -6.35
N GLY A 116 17.80 4.78 -7.44
CA GLY A 116 18.04 6.23 -7.51
C GLY A 116 16.75 7.04 -7.37
N SER A 117 15.70 6.68 -8.09
CA SER A 117 14.38 7.33 -7.98
C SER A 117 13.74 7.14 -6.60
N GLY A 118 13.91 5.96 -6.00
CA GLY A 118 13.48 5.70 -4.63
C GLY A 118 14.24 6.54 -3.61
N LEU A 119 15.56 6.63 -3.73
CA LEU A 119 16.35 7.49 -2.86
C LEU A 119 15.93 8.96 -2.98
N VAL A 120 15.76 9.46 -4.21
CA VAL A 120 15.33 10.84 -4.46
C VAL A 120 13.96 11.11 -3.85
N LEU A 121 12.96 10.26 -4.12
CA LEU A 121 11.61 10.52 -3.62
C LEU A 121 11.52 10.32 -2.10
N GLY A 122 12.25 9.36 -1.53
CA GLY A 122 12.30 9.16 -0.08
C GLY A 122 12.93 10.35 0.65
N VAL A 123 14.08 10.84 0.16
CA VAL A 123 14.74 12.03 0.72
C VAL A 123 13.88 13.27 0.56
N LEU A 124 13.28 13.49 -0.61
CA LEU A 124 12.36 14.62 -0.82
C LEU A 124 11.15 14.52 0.12
N THR A 125 10.62 13.32 0.34
CA THR A 125 9.49 13.09 1.25
C THR A 125 9.82 13.53 2.67
N TYR A 126 11.04 13.24 3.13
CA TYR A 126 11.52 13.63 4.46
C TYR A 126 11.84 15.13 4.55
N VAL A 127 12.62 15.67 3.61
CA VAL A 127 13.13 17.06 3.68
C VAL A 127 12.06 18.10 3.37
N ARG A 128 11.13 17.81 2.45
CA ARG A 128 10.08 18.75 2.02
C ARG A 128 8.77 18.61 2.78
N ASN A 129 8.73 17.76 3.80
CA ASN A 129 7.53 17.39 4.53
C ASN A 129 6.38 16.93 3.61
N TRP A 130 6.69 16.10 2.60
CA TRP A 130 5.66 15.59 1.68
C TRP A 130 4.91 14.36 2.21
N GLN A 131 5.16 13.94 3.44
CA GLN A 131 4.56 12.75 4.05
C GLN A 131 3.03 12.76 3.92
N LYS A 132 2.39 13.90 4.21
CA LYS A 132 0.94 14.08 4.06
C LYS A 132 0.46 13.77 2.63
N TYR A 133 1.15 14.31 1.62
CA TYR A 133 0.76 14.12 0.22
C TYR A 133 0.97 12.69 -0.27
N ILE A 134 2.08 12.06 0.13
CA ILE A 134 2.36 10.66 -0.21
C ILE A 134 1.28 9.74 0.39
N VAL A 135 0.91 9.97 1.65
CA VAL A 135 -0.15 9.20 2.32
C VAL A 135 -1.50 9.38 1.62
N MET A 136 -1.89 10.61 1.29
CA MET A 136 -3.14 10.87 0.57
C MET A 136 -3.14 10.23 -0.82
N LEU A 137 -2.01 10.29 -1.53
CA LEU A 137 -1.86 9.70 -2.87
C LEU A 137 -2.01 8.17 -2.83
N LEU A 138 -1.25 7.51 -1.94
CA LEU A 138 -1.26 6.05 -1.84
C LEU A 138 -2.59 5.50 -1.32
N SER A 139 -3.21 6.18 -0.36
CA SER A 139 -4.53 5.78 0.15
C SER A 139 -5.64 5.98 -0.88
N ALA A 140 -5.62 7.09 -1.64
CA ALA A 140 -6.56 7.30 -2.74
C ALA A 140 -6.39 6.23 -3.84
N GLN A 141 -5.14 5.89 -4.18
CA GLN A 141 -4.83 4.84 -5.14
C GLN A 141 -5.30 3.46 -4.65
N GLY A 142 -5.03 3.11 -3.39
CA GLY A 142 -5.47 1.87 -2.76
C GLY A 142 -7.00 1.78 -2.67
N GLY A 143 -7.67 2.89 -2.34
CA GLY A 143 -9.12 2.99 -2.32
C GLY A 143 -9.74 2.81 -3.71
N ALA A 144 -9.17 3.46 -4.73
CA ALA A 144 -9.60 3.31 -6.12
C ALA A 144 -9.41 1.87 -6.61
N ASN A 145 -8.29 1.22 -6.27
CA ASN A 145 -8.07 -0.21 -6.55
C ASN A 145 -9.18 -1.08 -5.96
N ALA A 146 -9.51 -0.89 -4.68
CA ALA A 146 -10.52 -1.68 -3.99
C ALA A 146 -11.94 -1.43 -4.52
N LEU A 147 -12.27 -0.19 -4.90
CA LEU A 147 -13.56 0.16 -5.51
C LEU A 147 -13.72 -0.47 -6.90
N VAL A 148 -12.69 -0.35 -7.75
CA VAL A 148 -12.72 -0.95 -9.09
C VAL A 148 -12.75 -2.46 -8.99
N LEU A 149 -11.98 -3.06 -8.08
CA LEU A 149 -12.01 -4.50 -7.83
C LEU A 149 -13.39 -4.97 -7.38
N SER A 150 -14.07 -4.22 -6.51
CA SER A 150 -15.45 -4.53 -6.10
C SER A 150 -16.38 -4.59 -7.31
N LEU A 151 -16.32 -3.60 -8.20
CA LEU A 151 -17.16 -3.57 -9.40
C LEU A 151 -16.86 -4.75 -10.33
N LEU A 152 -15.59 -5.11 -10.48
CA LEU A 152 -15.16 -6.24 -11.31
C LEU A 152 -15.59 -7.60 -10.73
N LEU A 153 -15.58 -7.75 -9.41
CA LEU A 153 -16.09 -8.94 -8.72
C LEU A 153 -17.62 -9.07 -8.88
N LEU A 154 -18.36 -7.97 -8.77
CA LEU A 154 -19.83 -7.98 -8.96
C LEU A 154 -20.21 -8.28 -10.42
N ASN A 155 -19.44 -7.79 -11.38
CA ASN A 155 -19.66 -8.02 -12.80
C ASN A 155 -19.12 -9.38 -13.29
N GLY A 156 -18.57 -10.22 -12.39
CA GLY A 156 -18.00 -11.53 -12.74
C GLY A 156 -16.77 -11.47 -13.64
N ARG A 157 -16.15 -10.29 -13.81
CA ARG A 157 -14.94 -10.07 -14.61
C ARG A 157 -13.68 -10.56 -13.90
N VAL A 158 -13.73 -10.63 -12.57
CA VAL A 158 -12.68 -11.19 -11.71
C VAL A 158 -13.30 -12.27 -10.84
N SER A 159 -12.69 -13.44 -10.80
CA SER A 159 -13.08 -14.51 -9.89
C SER A 159 -12.27 -14.48 -8.60
N ILE A 160 -12.76 -15.18 -7.56
CA ILE A 160 -12.01 -15.34 -6.31
C ILE A 160 -10.73 -16.16 -6.53
N GLU A 161 -10.72 -17.03 -7.53
CA GLU A 161 -9.55 -17.85 -7.88
C GLU A 161 -8.45 -16.99 -8.49
N ASP A 162 -8.81 -15.99 -9.31
CA ASP A 162 -7.86 -15.01 -9.83
C ASP A 162 -7.21 -14.19 -8.70
N LEU A 163 -7.96 -13.89 -7.64
CA LEU A 163 -7.43 -13.18 -6.47
C LEU A 163 -6.42 -13.98 -5.67
N LYS A 164 -6.53 -15.31 -5.64
CA LYS A 164 -5.60 -16.17 -4.88
C LYS A 164 -4.22 -16.25 -5.53
N ASN A 165 -4.17 -16.14 -6.86
CA ASN A 165 -2.96 -16.37 -7.64
C ASN A 165 -2.33 -15.08 -8.19
N ALA A 166 -3.03 -13.95 -8.14
CA ALA A 166 -2.58 -12.72 -8.76
C ALA A 166 -1.73 -11.84 -7.82
N GLY A 167 -0.51 -11.51 -8.26
CA GLY A 167 0.24 -10.35 -7.74
C GLY A 167 -0.28 -9.00 -8.24
N ASN A 168 -1.03 -8.98 -9.36
CA ASN A 168 -1.69 -7.78 -9.90
C ASN A 168 -2.91 -8.16 -10.77
N THR A 169 -4.10 -8.19 -10.16
CA THR A 169 -5.35 -8.63 -10.82
C THR A 169 -5.96 -7.58 -11.75
N LEU A 170 -5.54 -6.32 -11.64
CA LEU A 170 -6.13 -5.19 -12.38
C LEU A 170 -5.41 -4.90 -13.70
N LEU A 171 -4.11 -5.15 -13.78
CA LEU A 171 -3.31 -4.84 -14.97
C LEU A 171 -3.81 -5.49 -16.27
N PRO A 172 -4.21 -6.79 -16.28
CA PRO A 172 -4.78 -7.39 -17.49
C PRO A 172 -6.07 -6.70 -17.95
N ILE A 173 -6.90 -6.26 -17.01
CA ILE A 173 -8.20 -5.64 -17.27
C ILE A 173 -8.04 -4.22 -17.80
N PHE A 174 -7.03 -3.49 -17.30
CA PHE A 174 -6.69 -2.17 -17.82
C PHE A 174 -6.16 -2.20 -19.25
N ARG A 175 -5.48 -3.29 -19.63
CA ARG A 175 -5.03 -3.50 -21.02
C ARG A 175 -6.19 -3.85 -21.95
N ASP A 176 -7.19 -4.57 -21.45
CA ASP A 176 -8.38 -4.95 -22.22
C ASP A 176 -9.34 -3.77 -22.44
N SER A 177 -9.50 -2.88 -21.44
CA SER A 177 -10.44 -1.77 -21.55
C SER A 177 -9.96 -0.49 -20.84
N TRP A 178 -9.74 0.54 -21.65
CA TRP A 178 -9.36 1.89 -21.22
C TRP A 178 -10.40 2.55 -20.30
N PHE A 179 -11.67 2.14 -20.38
CA PHE A 179 -12.73 2.63 -19.50
C PHE A 179 -12.42 2.37 -18.03
N TRP A 180 -11.93 1.17 -17.68
CA TRP A 180 -11.57 0.84 -16.30
C TRP A 180 -10.37 1.63 -15.80
N LEU A 181 -9.41 1.92 -16.68
CA LEU A 181 -8.27 2.77 -16.37
C LEU A 181 -8.70 4.22 -16.09
N LEU A 182 -9.64 4.75 -16.89
CA LEU A 182 -10.19 6.10 -16.66
C LEU A 182 -11.04 6.16 -15.39
N LEU A 183 -11.89 5.17 -15.14
CA LEU A 183 -12.68 5.09 -13.91
C LEU A 183 -11.77 5.04 -12.68
N TRP A 184 -10.76 4.19 -12.72
CA TRP A 184 -9.76 4.08 -11.66
C TRP A 184 -9.02 5.41 -11.44
N SER A 185 -8.55 6.04 -12.52
CA SER A 185 -7.83 7.31 -12.46
C SER A 185 -8.72 8.42 -11.91
N GLY A 186 -9.97 8.50 -12.36
CA GLY A 186 -10.96 9.45 -11.88
C GLY A 186 -11.25 9.28 -10.39
N LEU A 187 -11.41 8.05 -9.92
CA LEU A 187 -11.62 7.76 -8.49
C LEU A 187 -10.39 8.13 -7.65
N ALA A 188 -9.18 7.78 -8.10
CA ALA A 188 -7.95 8.11 -7.40
C ALA A 188 -7.73 9.63 -7.31
N ILE A 189 -7.95 10.36 -8.40
CA ILE A 189 -7.85 11.83 -8.44
C ILE A 189 -8.92 12.47 -7.54
N ALA A 190 -10.18 12.03 -7.65
CA ALA A 190 -11.27 12.57 -6.84
C ALA A 190 -11.01 12.33 -5.34
N GLY A 191 -10.57 11.12 -4.95
CA GLY A 191 -10.21 10.79 -3.59
C GLY A 191 -9.06 11.65 -3.06
N PHE A 192 -7.99 11.79 -3.84
CA PHE A 192 -6.86 12.65 -3.49
C PHE A 192 -7.27 14.11 -3.29
N LEU A 193 -8.03 14.68 -4.23
CA LEU A 193 -8.50 16.06 -4.14
C LEU A 193 -9.45 16.29 -2.96
N TYR A 194 -10.31 15.31 -2.68
CA TYR A 194 -11.19 15.35 -1.51
C TYR A 194 -10.38 15.38 -0.21
N GLN A 195 -9.43 14.46 -0.06
CA GLN A 195 -8.54 14.41 1.11
C GLN A 195 -7.72 15.70 1.25
N LEU A 196 -7.20 16.23 0.14
CA LEU A 196 -6.43 17.47 0.12
C LEU A 196 -7.26 18.66 0.62
N ARG A 197 -8.52 18.76 0.19
CA ARG A 197 -9.45 19.80 0.68
C ARG A 197 -9.77 19.61 2.16
N ARG A 198 -9.98 18.37 2.59
CA ARG A 198 -10.41 18.03 3.96
C ARG A 198 -9.31 18.23 5.02
N TYR A 199 -8.05 17.95 4.66
CA TYR A 199 -6.88 17.98 5.55
C TYR A 199 -5.89 19.11 5.20
N ARG A 200 -6.36 20.16 4.51
CA ARG A 200 -5.53 21.31 4.11
C ARG A 200 -4.89 22.00 5.32
N SER A 201 -5.68 22.20 6.38
CA SER A 201 -5.28 22.89 7.61
C SER A 201 -4.56 21.99 8.62
N VAL A 202 -4.44 20.69 8.35
CA VAL A 202 -3.80 19.74 9.27
C VAL A 202 -2.32 19.63 8.92
N GLU A 203 -1.46 19.92 9.89
CA GLU A 203 -0.02 19.68 9.79
C GLU A 203 0.28 18.21 10.05
N PHE A 204 1.30 17.68 9.37
CA PHE A 204 1.75 16.32 9.57
C PHE A 204 2.66 16.29 10.81
N ALA A 205 2.07 16.09 11.98
CA ALA A 205 2.77 16.11 13.26
C ALA A 205 2.35 14.96 14.18
N LYS A 206 3.25 14.55 15.07
CA LYS A 206 3.01 13.50 16.08
C LYS A 206 1.78 13.76 16.95
N GLN A 207 1.45 15.02 17.22
CA GLN A 207 0.26 15.39 18.00
C GLN A 207 -1.04 14.99 17.30
N GLU A 208 -1.12 15.18 15.98
CA GLU A 208 -2.27 14.74 15.17
C GLU A 208 -2.34 13.22 15.08
N PHE A 209 -1.19 12.55 15.08
CA PHE A 209 -1.14 11.08 15.18
C PHE A 209 -1.86 10.62 16.45
N VAL A 210 -1.48 11.11 17.63
CA VAL A 210 -2.14 10.76 18.92
C VAL A 210 -3.62 11.13 18.92
N ARG A 211 -3.97 12.29 18.38
CA ARG A 211 -5.37 12.76 18.29
C ARG A 211 -6.28 11.81 17.53
N PHE A 212 -5.79 11.12 16.49
CA PHE A 212 -6.63 10.19 15.73
C PHE A 212 -6.82 8.83 16.40
N TRP A 213 -6.01 8.52 17.43
CA TRP A 213 -6.14 7.31 18.25
C TRP A 213 -7.05 7.47 19.47
N MET A 214 -7.34 8.71 19.90
CA MET A 214 -8.32 9.04 20.96
C MET A 214 -9.71 9.32 20.37
#